data_AF-A0A966XUL8-F1
#
_entry.id   AF-A0A966XUL8-F1
#
_cell.length_a   1.000
_cell.length_b   1.000
_cell.length_c   1.000
_cell.angle_alpha   90.00
_cell.angle_beta   90.00
_cell.angle_gamma   90.00
#
_symmetry.space_group_name_H-M   'P 1'
#
loop_
_entity.id
_entity.type
_entity.pdbx_description
1 polymer ?
#
loop_
_entity_poly.entity_id
_entity_poly.type
_entity_poly.pdbx_seq_one_letter_code
_entity_poly.pdbx_strand_id
1 'polypeptide(L)'
;AEASGLGWPDFLRFTRWLDHTLAAPQIPVSLKLVQALDWLNRVERGCLDQIAGEGAEEILDALVTSAAEKTLGLPADIEKPSPIGRLFLRLLVLEHARSVTVADQDVRSASRWKTLAYFRVKVQSLHFCGRAFHGRPLIEGFRNLALLYPVILWLARWLAVSDGRSALSESDVVRAVRLADHSYSYSPYMSWRTRLIHQRNDIVRLCLWYAQ
;
A
#
# COMPACT_ATOMS: atom_id res chain seq x y z
N ALA A 1 -8.58 -5.84 18.72
CA ALA A 1 -8.34 -4.44 19.09
C ALA A 1 -7.02 -4.30 19.86
N GLU A 2 -6.80 -5.02 20.96
CA GLU A 2 -5.70 -4.77 21.92
C GLU A 2 -4.25 -5.03 21.45
N ALA A 3 -4.01 -5.47 20.21
CA ALA A 3 -2.65 -5.85 19.74
C ALA A 3 -1.75 -4.65 19.37
N SER A 4 -2.22 -3.41 19.53
CA SER A 4 -1.55 -2.18 19.11
C SER A 4 -1.48 -1.09 20.18
N GLY A 5 -1.86 -1.38 21.43
CA GLY A 5 -1.94 -0.40 22.54
C GLY A 5 -3.09 0.62 22.42
N LEU A 6 -3.39 1.06 21.20
CA LEU A 6 -4.47 2.00 20.86
C LEU A 6 -5.86 1.50 21.26
N GLY A 7 -6.66 2.41 21.82
CA GLY A 7 -8.10 2.21 21.98
C GLY A 7 -8.81 2.10 20.62
N TRP A 8 -9.98 1.44 20.61
CA TRP A 8 -10.78 1.29 19.39
C TRP A 8 -11.18 2.63 18.72
N PRO A 9 -11.53 3.72 19.46
CA PRO A 9 -11.80 5.02 18.84
C PRO A 9 -10.59 5.59 18.10
N ASP A 10 -9.39 5.53 18.69
CA ASP A 10 -8.17 6.06 18.07
C ASP A 10 -7.74 5.20 16.88
N PHE A 11 -7.86 3.87 16.97
CA PHE A 11 -7.67 2.98 15.84
C PHE A 11 -8.58 3.36 14.65
N LEU A 12 -9.86 3.63 14.90
CA LEU A 12 -10.77 4.11 13.85
C LEU A 12 -10.36 5.50 13.33
N ARG A 13 -9.90 6.41 14.19
CA ARG A 13 -9.35 7.73 13.82
C ARG A 13 -8.27 7.60 12.75
N PHE A 14 -7.27 6.75 12.98
CA PHE A 14 -6.21 6.45 12.00
C PHE A 14 -6.76 5.94 10.67
N THR A 15 -7.78 5.07 10.69
CA THR A 15 -8.37 4.52 9.46
C THR A 15 -9.15 5.56 8.66
N ARG A 16 -9.80 6.54 9.32
CA ARG A 16 -10.44 7.69 8.67
C ARG A 16 -9.40 8.57 7.97
N TRP A 17 -8.30 8.90 8.64
CA TRP A 17 -7.22 9.70 8.05
C TRP A 17 -6.51 8.99 6.89
N LEU A 18 -6.38 7.66 6.94
CA LEU A 18 -5.93 6.88 5.79
C LEU A 18 -6.91 6.94 4.62
N ASP A 19 -8.22 6.79 4.84
CA ASP A 19 -9.19 6.92 3.76
C ASP A 19 -9.24 8.36 3.20
N HIS A 20 -9.12 9.38 4.05
CA HIS A 20 -9.00 10.79 3.64
C HIS A 20 -7.76 11.00 2.73
N THR A 21 -6.58 10.53 3.16
CA THR A 21 -5.34 10.59 2.35
C THR A 21 -5.53 9.89 0.99
N LEU A 22 -6.20 8.73 0.98
CA LEU A 22 -6.48 7.99 -0.25
C LEU A 22 -7.61 8.62 -1.09
N ALA A 23 -8.51 9.40 -0.50
CA ALA A 23 -9.62 10.06 -1.21
C ALA A 23 -9.17 11.30 -2.00
N ALA A 24 -8.06 11.95 -1.64
CA ALA A 24 -7.58 13.20 -2.24
C ALA A 24 -7.65 13.23 -3.77
N PRO A 25 -8.45 14.11 -4.41
CA PRO A 25 -8.65 14.09 -5.86
C PRO A 25 -7.36 14.49 -6.61
N GLN A 26 -7.25 14.07 -7.87
CA GLN A 26 -6.15 14.36 -8.81
C GLN A 26 -4.72 13.88 -8.43
N ILE A 27 -4.45 13.52 -7.17
CA ILE A 27 -3.15 12.97 -6.75
C ILE A 27 -2.97 11.53 -7.30
N PRO A 28 -1.84 11.18 -7.96
CA PRO A 28 -1.52 9.82 -8.35
C PRO A 28 -1.50 8.83 -7.18
N VAL A 29 -1.95 7.60 -7.39
CA VAL A 29 -2.05 6.57 -6.32
C VAL A 29 -0.72 6.33 -5.60
N SER A 30 0.40 6.34 -6.33
CA SER A 30 1.74 6.25 -5.74
C SER A 30 2.03 7.38 -4.75
N LEU A 31 1.69 8.63 -5.08
CA LEU A 31 1.90 9.78 -4.19
C LEU A 31 1.00 9.70 -2.95
N LYS A 32 -0.26 9.25 -3.08
CA LYS A 32 -1.14 9.04 -1.91
C LYS A 32 -0.59 7.98 -0.95
N LEU A 33 -0.05 6.90 -1.49
CA LEU A 33 0.60 5.85 -0.68
C LEU A 33 1.88 6.36 -0.01
N VAL A 34 2.65 7.21 -0.68
CA VAL A 34 3.85 7.84 -0.10
C VAL A 34 3.49 8.86 0.99
N GLN A 35 2.47 9.69 0.79
CA GLN A 35 1.92 10.59 1.82
C GLN A 35 1.48 9.81 3.06
N ALA A 36 0.68 8.75 2.86
CA ALA A 36 0.22 7.89 3.94
C ALA A 36 1.38 7.21 4.70
N LEU A 37 2.39 6.72 3.98
CA LEU A 37 3.59 6.16 4.60
C LEU A 37 4.40 7.22 5.36
N ASP A 38 4.54 8.45 4.86
CA ASP A 38 5.30 9.51 5.52
C ASP A 38 4.67 9.90 6.86
N TRP A 39 3.37 10.22 6.89
CA TRP A 39 2.72 10.60 8.14
C TRP A 39 2.63 9.44 9.13
N LEU A 40 2.33 8.21 8.68
CA LEU A 40 2.38 7.02 9.55
C LEU A 40 3.78 6.75 10.13
N ASN A 41 4.85 7.01 9.38
CA ASN A 41 6.22 6.89 9.89
C ASN A 41 6.55 7.98 10.93
N ARG A 42 5.97 9.18 10.82
CA ARG A 42 6.09 10.23 11.84
C ARG A 42 5.34 9.85 13.12
N VAL A 43 4.12 9.33 12.99
CA VAL A 43 3.30 8.76 14.07
C VAL A 43 4.06 7.67 14.83
N GLU A 44 4.70 6.73 14.14
CA GLU A 44 5.48 5.65 14.79
C GLU A 44 6.69 6.19 15.57
N ARG A 45 7.33 7.26 15.08
CA ARG A 45 8.50 7.89 15.72
C ARG A 45 8.15 8.85 16.85
N GLY A 46 6.96 9.46 16.82
CA GLY A 46 6.48 10.42 17.82
C GLY A 46 5.87 9.81 19.09
N CYS A 47 5.85 8.47 19.18
CA CYS A 47 5.07 7.67 20.13
C CYS A 47 3.54 7.86 19.96
N LEU A 48 2.85 6.75 19.70
CA LEU A 48 1.39 6.70 19.55
C LEU A 48 0.62 7.26 20.75
N ASP A 49 1.20 7.17 21.95
CA ASP A 49 0.62 7.62 23.21
C ASP A 49 0.40 9.14 23.26
N GLN A 50 1.14 9.92 22.45
CA GLN A 50 0.95 11.38 22.32
C GLN A 50 -0.18 11.75 21.35
N ILE A 51 -0.75 10.77 20.64
CA ILE A 51 -1.76 10.94 19.58
C ILE A 51 -3.06 10.25 20.02
N ALA A 52 -3.36 10.33 21.31
CA ALA A 52 -4.62 9.91 21.94
C ALA A 52 -5.35 11.13 22.53
N GLY A 53 -6.67 11.01 22.73
CA GLY A 53 -7.49 12.06 23.35
C GLY A 53 -7.96 13.17 22.39
N GLU A 54 -8.23 14.36 22.94
CA GLU A 54 -8.93 15.44 22.24
C GLU A 54 -8.08 16.08 21.12
N GLY A 55 -6.82 16.46 21.41
CA GLY A 55 -5.91 17.11 20.43
C GLY A 55 -5.41 16.20 19.30
N ALA A 56 -5.72 14.91 19.31
CA ALA A 56 -5.18 13.96 18.34
C ALA A 56 -5.77 14.08 16.92
N GLU A 57 -6.91 14.76 16.72
CA GLU A 57 -7.34 15.13 15.35
C GLU A 57 -6.46 16.24 14.76
N GLU A 58 -6.12 17.27 15.55
CA GLU A 58 -5.26 18.40 15.12
C GLU A 58 -3.84 17.94 14.79
N ILE A 59 -3.29 17.04 15.60
CA ILE A 59 -1.97 16.44 15.35
C ILE A 59 -1.99 15.62 14.04
N LEU A 60 -3.05 14.85 13.80
CA LEU A 60 -3.16 14.05 12.56
C LEU A 60 -3.34 14.94 11.33
N ASP A 61 -4.16 15.99 11.41
CA ASP A 61 -4.32 16.98 10.33
C ASP A 61 -2.99 17.66 9.98
N ALA A 62 -2.25 18.14 10.98
CA ALA A 62 -0.93 18.75 10.78
C ALA A 62 0.08 17.78 10.17
N LEU A 63 0.08 16.51 10.59
CA LEU A 63 0.96 15.47 10.03
C LEU A 63 0.60 15.10 8.59
N VAL A 64 -0.69 14.99 8.27
CA VAL A 64 -1.22 14.68 6.93
C VAL A 64 -0.94 15.84 5.97
N THR A 65 -1.21 17.08 6.40
CA THR A 65 -0.92 18.30 5.63
C THR A 65 0.58 18.43 5.35
N SER A 66 1.43 18.29 6.37
CA SER A 66 2.89 18.33 6.20
C SER A 66 3.44 17.20 5.32
N ALA A 67 2.80 16.02 5.30
CA ALA A 67 3.15 14.94 4.38
C ALA A 67 2.70 15.24 2.94
N ALA A 68 1.56 15.89 2.76
CA ALA A 68 1.07 16.32 1.45
C ALA A 68 2.00 17.38 0.83
N GLU A 69 2.31 18.45 1.56
CA GLU A 69 3.25 19.51 1.15
C GLU A 69 4.62 18.96 0.74
N LYS A 70 5.22 18.11 1.60
CA LYS A 70 6.49 17.45 1.32
C LYS A 70 6.45 16.62 0.03
N THR A 71 5.31 16.00 -0.27
CA THR A 71 5.16 15.15 -1.46
C THR A 71 5.03 15.97 -2.75
N LEU A 72 4.50 17.20 -2.68
CA LEU A 72 4.50 18.13 -3.82
C LEU A 72 5.91 18.58 -4.23
N GLY A 73 6.86 18.55 -3.30
CA GLY A 73 8.28 18.88 -3.52
C GLY A 73 9.19 17.71 -3.91
N LEU A 74 8.66 16.54 -4.27
CA LEU A 74 9.51 15.42 -4.69
C LEU A 74 10.24 15.73 -6.01
N PRO A 75 11.55 15.45 -6.11
CA PRO A 75 12.32 15.69 -7.33
C PRO A 75 11.83 14.80 -8.47
N ALA A 76 11.96 15.30 -9.70
CA ALA A 76 11.60 14.55 -10.91
C ALA A 76 12.47 13.29 -11.13
N ASP A 77 13.68 13.25 -10.55
CA ASP A 77 14.52 12.06 -10.51
C ASP A 77 14.08 11.12 -9.38
N ILE A 78 13.36 10.07 -9.74
CA ILE A 78 12.84 9.07 -8.79
C ILE A 78 13.97 8.10 -8.42
N GLU A 79 14.45 8.20 -7.18
CA GLU A 79 15.53 7.34 -6.68
C GLU A 79 15.21 5.85 -6.86
N LYS A 80 16.12 5.15 -7.56
CA LYS A 80 15.98 3.74 -7.90
C LYS A 80 15.95 2.84 -6.66
N PRO A 81 14.99 1.89 -6.55
CA PRO A 81 14.92 0.99 -5.40
C PRO A 81 16.16 0.10 -5.28
N SER A 82 16.55 -0.20 -4.04
CA SER A 82 17.78 -0.95 -3.78
C SER A 82 17.77 -2.34 -4.46
N PRO A 83 18.94 -2.96 -4.73
CA PRO A 83 19.00 -4.33 -5.25
C PRO A 83 18.21 -5.33 -4.39
N ILE A 84 18.25 -5.15 -3.06
CA ILE A 84 17.54 -5.97 -2.08
C ILE A 84 16.03 -5.72 -2.15
N GLY A 85 15.58 -4.45 -2.22
CA GLY A 85 14.17 -4.10 -2.38
C GLY A 85 13.56 -4.68 -3.66
N ARG A 86 14.31 -4.65 -4.78
CA ARG A 86 13.90 -5.26 -6.06
C ARG A 86 13.91 -6.79 -6.03
N LEU A 87 14.84 -7.41 -5.29
CA LEU A 87 14.84 -8.86 -5.06
C LEU A 87 13.60 -9.28 -4.26
N PHE A 88 13.32 -8.60 -3.15
CA PHE A 88 12.12 -8.88 -2.35
C PHE A 88 10.83 -8.69 -3.17
N LEU A 89 10.70 -7.60 -3.93
CA LEU A 89 9.53 -7.41 -4.80
C LEU A 89 9.31 -8.61 -5.74
N ARG A 90 10.38 -9.11 -6.38
CA ARG A 90 10.28 -10.30 -7.26
C ARG A 90 9.85 -11.55 -6.50
N LEU A 91 10.33 -11.75 -5.27
CA LEU A 91 9.90 -12.87 -4.44
C LEU A 91 8.41 -12.78 -4.09
N LEU A 92 7.91 -11.59 -3.73
CA LEU A 92 6.48 -11.37 -3.46
C LEU A 92 5.64 -11.59 -4.73
N VAL A 93 6.06 -11.04 -5.86
CA VAL A 93 5.44 -11.27 -7.18
C VAL A 93 5.31 -12.77 -7.50
N LEU A 94 6.38 -13.55 -7.31
CA LEU A 94 6.36 -15.00 -7.57
C LEU A 94 5.43 -15.76 -6.62
N GLU A 95 5.30 -15.30 -5.38
CA GLU A 95 4.37 -15.82 -4.38
C GLU A 95 2.91 -15.53 -4.76
N HIS A 96 2.61 -14.33 -5.26
CA HIS A 96 1.28 -14.00 -5.80
C HIS A 96 0.98 -14.74 -7.11
N ALA A 97 1.94 -14.87 -8.03
CA ALA A 97 1.75 -15.56 -9.31
C ALA A 97 1.56 -17.09 -9.18
N ARG A 98 2.00 -17.70 -8.07
CA ARG A 98 1.85 -19.15 -7.82
C ARG A 98 0.42 -19.62 -7.55
N SER A 99 -0.53 -18.73 -7.26
CA SER A 99 -1.93 -19.09 -6.98
C SER A 99 -2.78 -19.34 -8.25
N VAL A 100 -2.19 -19.25 -9.44
CA VAL A 100 -2.90 -19.37 -10.71
C VAL A 100 -3.25 -20.82 -11.05
N THR A 101 -4.48 -21.24 -10.69
CA THR A 101 -5.15 -22.45 -11.22
C THR A 101 -6.67 -22.26 -11.39
N VAL A 102 -7.13 -21.09 -11.88
CA VAL A 102 -8.54 -20.87 -12.25
C VAL A 102 -8.63 -20.12 -13.58
N ALA A 103 -9.61 -20.48 -14.41
CA ALA A 103 -9.86 -19.92 -15.74
C ALA A 103 -10.28 -18.44 -15.71
N ASP A 104 -9.90 -17.67 -16.73
CA ASP A 104 -10.32 -16.28 -16.91
C ASP A 104 -11.79 -16.15 -17.33
N GLN A 105 -12.44 -15.10 -16.85
CA GLN A 105 -13.70 -14.58 -17.36
C GLN A 105 -13.59 -13.07 -17.60
N ASP A 106 -14.23 -12.61 -18.68
CA ASP A 106 -14.18 -11.26 -19.24
C ASP A 106 -14.32 -10.12 -18.21
N VAL A 107 -13.59 -9.03 -18.44
CA VAL A 107 -13.62 -7.81 -17.60
C VAL A 107 -13.60 -6.54 -18.45
N ARG A 108 -14.49 -5.59 -18.15
CA ARG A 108 -14.58 -4.25 -18.78
C ARG A 108 -14.34 -3.09 -17.77
N SER A 109 -13.88 -1.92 -18.27
CA SER A 109 -13.89 -0.51 -17.75
C SER A 109 -13.84 -0.19 -16.23
N ALA A 110 -13.04 0.73 -15.66
CA ALA A 110 -11.85 1.47 -16.16
C ALA A 110 -10.62 1.31 -15.20
N SER A 111 -9.38 1.41 -15.70
CA SER A 111 -8.15 0.98 -15.00
C SER A 111 -7.76 1.73 -13.70
N ARG A 112 -7.58 3.06 -13.74
CA ARG A 112 -6.90 3.83 -12.67
C ARG A 112 -7.70 3.90 -11.36
N TRP A 113 -9.03 3.87 -11.44
CA TRP A 113 -9.89 3.88 -10.25
C TRP A 113 -9.93 2.53 -9.55
N LYS A 114 -9.75 1.41 -10.26
CA LYS A 114 -9.82 0.06 -9.66
C LYS A 114 -8.69 -0.20 -8.67
N THR A 115 -7.46 0.22 -8.98
CA THR A 115 -6.33 0.15 -8.03
C THR A 115 -6.60 1.00 -6.79
N LEU A 116 -7.07 2.25 -6.95
CA LEU A 116 -7.38 3.11 -5.82
C LEU A 116 -8.56 2.58 -4.98
N ALA A 117 -9.62 2.12 -5.63
CA ALA A 117 -10.79 1.53 -4.99
C ALA A 117 -10.40 0.27 -4.20
N TYR A 118 -9.51 -0.56 -4.74
CA TYR A 118 -8.93 -1.70 -4.01
C TYR A 118 -8.28 -1.25 -2.69
N PHE A 119 -7.39 -0.25 -2.73
CA PHE A 119 -6.73 0.28 -1.53
C PHE A 119 -7.73 0.86 -0.52
N ARG A 120 -8.70 1.66 -0.98
CA ARG A 120 -9.74 2.23 -0.11
C ARG A 120 -10.62 1.16 0.52
N VAL A 121 -11.08 0.16 -0.25
CA VAL A 121 -11.85 -0.97 0.27
C VAL A 121 -11.05 -1.76 1.31
N LYS A 122 -9.75 -2.01 1.11
CA LYS A 122 -8.91 -2.66 2.14
C LYS A 122 -8.78 -1.83 3.41
N VAL A 123 -8.60 -0.51 3.31
CA VAL A 123 -8.57 0.38 4.48
C VAL A 123 -9.92 0.42 5.21
N GLN A 124 -11.01 0.67 4.49
CA GLN A 124 -12.36 0.79 5.06
C GLN A 124 -12.88 -0.52 5.68
N SER A 125 -12.52 -1.68 5.10
CA SER A 125 -12.89 -3.00 5.62
C SER A 125 -11.89 -3.57 6.64
N LEU A 126 -10.83 -2.83 6.98
CA LEU A 126 -9.77 -3.23 7.92
C LEU A 126 -9.00 -4.51 7.55
N HIS A 127 -9.18 -5.06 6.35
CA HIS A 127 -8.53 -6.27 5.85
C HIS A 127 -7.05 -6.05 5.48
N PHE A 128 -6.28 -5.52 6.43
CA PHE A 128 -4.83 -5.29 6.36
C PHE A 128 -4.15 -5.28 7.75
N CYS A 129 -4.92 -5.17 8.84
CA CYS A 129 -4.40 -5.15 10.22
C CYS A 129 -5.43 -5.68 11.25
N GLY A 130 -5.03 -5.77 12.52
CA GLY A 130 -5.87 -6.21 13.63
C GLY A 130 -6.02 -7.74 13.75
N ARG A 131 -6.84 -8.19 14.72
CA ARG A 131 -7.01 -9.64 15.03
C ARG A 131 -7.55 -10.44 13.83
N ALA A 132 -8.45 -9.86 13.04
CA ALA A 132 -8.98 -10.49 11.83
C ALA A 132 -7.93 -10.67 10.71
N PHE A 133 -6.79 -9.95 10.79
CA PHE A 133 -5.69 -10.04 9.83
C PHE A 133 -4.37 -10.41 10.54
N HIS A 134 -4.33 -11.63 11.08
CA HIS A 134 -3.15 -12.23 11.74
C HIS A 134 -2.58 -11.43 12.92
N GLY A 135 -3.41 -10.62 13.60
CA GLY A 135 -2.98 -9.79 14.73
C GLY A 135 -2.07 -8.63 14.37
N ARG A 136 -1.94 -8.28 13.08
CA ARG A 136 -0.90 -7.37 12.59
C ARG A 136 -1.12 -5.90 13.03
N PRO A 137 -0.09 -5.15 13.48
CA PRO A 137 -0.23 -3.73 13.83
C PRO A 137 -0.71 -2.87 12.64
N LEU A 138 -1.39 -1.75 12.91
CA LEU A 138 -1.94 -0.87 11.86
C LEU A 138 -0.85 -0.37 10.90
N ILE A 139 0.24 0.18 11.43
CA ILE A 139 1.32 0.79 10.65
C ILE A 139 2.05 -0.28 9.82
N GLU A 140 2.40 -1.42 10.43
CA GLU A 140 3.00 -2.54 9.70
C GLU A 140 2.05 -3.07 8.64
N GLY A 141 0.78 -3.29 8.98
CA GLY A 141 -0.29 -3.68 8.06
C GLY A 141 -0.33 -2.78 6.82
N PHE A 142 -0.38 -1.46 7.03
CA PHE A 142 -0.44 -0.51 5.93
C PHE A 142 0.82 -0.52 5.05
N ARG A 143 2.01 -0.75 5.63
CA ARG A 143 3.25 -0.95 4.85
C ARG A 143 3.17 -2.18 3.94
N ASN A 144 2.56 -3.28 4.40
CA ASN A 144 2.34 -4.46 3.56
C ASN A 144 1.28 -4.21 2.48
N LEU A 145 0.22 -3.47 2.84
CA LEU A 145 -0.79 -3.05 1.87
C LEU A 145 -0.14 -2.19 0.77
N ALA A 146 0.57 -1.12 1.11
CA ALA A 146 1.26 -0.25 0.15
C ALA A 146 2.23 -1.03 -0.77
N LEU A 147 2.91 -2.07 -0.26
CA LEU A 147 3.75 -2.96 -1.07
C LEU A 147 3.00 -3.75 -2.15
N LEU A 148 1.67 -3.93 -2.04
CA LEU A 148 0.89 -4.49 -3.15
C LEU A 148 0.87 -3.58 -4.37
N TYR A 149 1.03 -2.26 -4.25
CA TYR A 149 0.99 -1.35 -5.40
C TYR A 149 2.07 -1.66 -6.44
N PRO A 150 3.38 -1.72 -6.10
CA PRO A 150 4.41 -2.13 -7.05
C PRO A 150 4.27 -3.61 -7.47
N VAL A 151 3.68 -4.50 -6.64
CA VAL A 151 3.39 -5.89 -7.04
C VAL A 151 2.32 -5.95 -8.13
N ILE A 152 1.21 -5.23 -7.96
CA ILE A 152 0.11 -5.13 -8.95
C ILE A 152 0.64 -4.55 -10.26
N LEU A 153 1.44 -3.48 -10.21
CA LEU A 153 2.00 -2.89 -11.43
C LEU A 153 3.06 -3.78 -12.09
N TRP A 154 3.83 -4.56 -11.33
CA TRP A 154 4.72 -5.58 -11.90
C TRP A 154 3.92 -6.69 -12.59
N LEU A 155 2.91 -7.25 -11.91
CA LEU A 155 2.06 -8.31 -12.44
C LEU A 155 1.31 -7.84 -13.69
N ALA A 156 0.78 -6.62 -13.71
CA ALA A 156 0.13 -6.06 -14.89
C ALA A 156 1.10 -5.94 -16.08
N ARG A 157 2.35 -5.51 -15.85
CA ARG A 157 3.37 -5.44 -16.92
C ARG A 157 3.74 -6.84 -17.43
N TRP A 158 3.83 -7.82 -16.53
CA TRP A 158 4.10 -9.21 -16.90
C TRP A 158 2.97 -9.81 -17.73
N LEU A 159 1.70 -9.55 -17.37
CA LEU A 159 0.52 -9.96 -18.14
C LEU A 159 0.45 -9.31 -19.52
N ALA A 160 0.78 -8.01 -19.63
CA ALA A 160 0.87 -7.34 -20.93
C ALA A 160 1.94 -8.01 -21.82
N VAL A 161 3.13 -8.28 -21.26
CA VAL A 161 4.23 -8.90 -22.00
C VAL A 161 3.96 -10.38 -22.35
N SER A 162 3.26 -11.14 -21.50
CA SER A 162 2.86 -12.52 -21.83
C SER A 162 1.90 -12.59 -23.02
N ASP A 163 1.09 -11.54 -23.19
CA ASP A 163 0.17 -11.39 -24.32
C ASP A 163 0.84 -10.74 -25.55
N GLY A 164 2.17 -10.59 -25.55
CA GLY A 164 2.94 -9.98 -26.64
C GLY A 164 2.80 -8.45 -26.75
N ARG A 165 2.20 -7.78 -25.76
CA ARG A 165 1.95 -6.33 -25.77
C ARG A 165 3.04 -5.57 -25.02
N SER A 166 3.44 -4.43 -25.57
CA SER A 166 4.35 -3.46 -24.92
C SER A 166 3.62 -2.42 -24.06
N ALA A 167 2.32 -2.25 -24.26
CA ALA A 167 1.47 -1.31 -23.53
C ALA A 167 0.57 -2.03 -22.52
N LEU A 168 0.45 -1.45 -21.33
CA LEU A 168 -0.50 -1.86 -20.30
C LEU A 168 -1.94 -1.60 -20.77
N SER A 169 -2.73 -2.66 -20.82
CA SER A 169 -4.19 -2.56 -20.91
C SER A 169 -4.80 -2.42 -19.51
N GLU A 170 -6.11 -2.21 -19.47
CA GLU A 170 -6.85 -2.29 -18.22
C GLU A 170 -6.98 -3.72 -17.68
N SER A 171 -7.26 -4.70 -18.54
CA SER A 171 -7.50 -6.08 -18.12
C SER A 171 -6.30 -6.63 -17.36
N ASP A 172 -5.09 -6.22 -17.74
CA ASP A 172 -3.85 -6.52 -17.01
C ASP A 172 -3.90 -6.05 -15.56
N VAL A 173 -4.34 -4.81 -15.32
CA VAL A 173 -4.41 -4.23 -13.97
C VAL A 173 -5.48 -4.92 -13.15
N VAL A 174 -6.66 -5.22 -13.72
CA VAL A 174 -7.72 -5.90 -12.95
C VAL A 174 -7.34 -7.35 -12.63
N ARG A 175 -6.74 -8.06 -13.59
CA ARG A 175 -6.22 -9.42 -13.40
C ARG A 175 -5.08 -9.41 -12.36
N ALA A 176 -4.16 -8.45 -12.43
CA ALA A 176 -3.12 -8.26 -11.41
C ALA A 176 -3.68 -7.95 -10.01
N VAL A 177 -4.73 -7.13 -9.89
CA VAL A 177 -5.42 -6.88 -8.59
C VAL A 177 -6.03 -8.19 -8.06
N ARG A 178 -6.69 -8.99 -8.89
CA ARG A 178 -7.24 -10.30 -8.50
C ARG A 178 -6.16 -11.27 -8.00
N LEU A 179 -5.02 -11.35 -8.71
CA LEU A 179 -3.87 -12.19 -8.33
C LEU A 179 -3.21 -11.71 -7.02
N ALA A 180 -3.04 -10.39 -6.88
CA ALA A 180 -2.52 -9.79 -5.65
C ALA A 180 -3.45 -10.10 -4.47
N ASP A 181 -4.75 -9.89 -4.62
CA ASP A 181 -5.72 -10.04 -3.55
C ASP A 181 -5.87 -11.49 -3.07
N HIS A 182 -5.93 -12.45 -4.00
CA HIS A 182 -6.12 -13.85 -3.67
C HIS A 182 -5.07 -14.37 -2.70
N SER A 183 -3.78 -14.08 -2.93
CA SER A 183 -2.70 -14.54 -2.04
C SER A 183 -2.39 -13.60 -0.87
N TYR A 184 -2.93 -12.37 -0.84
CA TYR A 184 -2.56 -11.33 0.16
C TYR A 184 -2.79 -11.78 1.62
N SER A 185 -3.85 -12.55 1.85
CA SER A 185 -4.23 -13.00 3.20
C SER A 185 -3.50 -14.27 3.67
N TYR A 186 -2.82 -14.98 2.76
CA TYR A 186 -2.36 -16.37 3.01
C TYR A 186 -0.89 -16.50 3.42
N SER A 187 -0.08 -15.44 3.40
CA SER A 187 1.35 -15.51 3.74
C SER A 187 1.70 -14.93 5.13
N PRO A 188 1.89 -15.77 6.16
CA PRO A 188 2.45 -15.33 7.44
C PRO A 188 3.93 -14.95 7.33
N TYR A 189 4.65 -15.39 6.29
CA TYR A 189 6.09 -15.17 6.09
C TYR A 189 6.48 -13.73 5.68
N MET A 190 5.49 -12.85 5.52
CA MET A 190 5.66 -11.48 5.04
C MET A 190 6.29 -10.52 6.08
N SER A 191 6.03 -10.69 7.39
CA SER A 191 6.28 -9.67 8.43
C SER A 191 7.75 -9.32 8.70
N TRP A 192 8.70 -10.25 8.49
CA TRP A 192 10.13 -9.95 8.66
C TRP A 192 10.73 -9.28 7.43
N ARG A 193 10.26 -9.67 6.23
CA ARG A 193 10.70 -9.11 4.95
C ARG A 193 10.32 -7.64 4.83
N THR A 194 9.09 -7.29 5.19
CA THR A 194 8.59 -5.92 5.06
C THR A 194 9.20 -4.97 6.08
N ARG A 195 9.59 -5.45 7.28
CA ARG A 195 10.45 -4.71 8.20
C ARG A 195 11.83 -4.39 7.59
N LEU A 196 12.49 -5.35 6.93
CA LEU A 196 13.78 -5.11 6.26
C LEU A 196 13.69 -4.13 5.08
N ILE A 197 12.61 -4.19 4.28
CA ILE A 197 12.36 -3.26 3.17
C ILE A 197 12.02 -1.86 3.70
N HIS A 198 11.25 -1.78 4.80
CA HIS A 198 10.89 -0.53 5.46
C HIS A 198 12.12 0.21 6.02
N GLN A 199 13.02 -0.50 6.73
CA GLN A 199 14.25 0.08 7.30
C GLN A 199 15.15 0.80 6.26
N ARG A 200 15.02 0.46 4.98
CA ARG A 200 15.77 1.08 3.87
C ARG A 200 15.00 2.15 3.08
N ASN A 201 13.79 2.50 3.51
CA ASN A 201 12.83 3.33 2.78
C ASN A 201 12.46 2.78 1.37
N ASP A 202 12.72 1.49 1.11
CA ASP A 202 12.54 0.92 -0.23
C ASP A 202 11.06 0.81 -0.62
N ILE A 203 10.11 0.80 0.34
CA ILE A 203 8.67 0.80 0.03
C ILE A 203 8.28 2.05 -0.77
N VAL A 204 8.74 3.23 -0.34
CA VAL A 204 8.50 4.51 -1.01
C VAL A 204 9.13 4.50 -2.41
N ARG A 205 10.41 4.10 -2.51
CA ARG A 205 11.11 3.99 -3.80
C ARG A 205 10.39 3.03 -4.75
N LEU A 206 9.95 1.86 -4.27
CA LEU A 206 9.22 0.89 -5.09
C LEU A 206 7.88 1.47 -5.59
N CYS A 207 7.13 2.17 -4.73
CA CYS A 207 5.86 2.79 -5.12
C CYS A 207 6.03 3.90 -6.17
N LEU A 208 7.08 4.71 -6.06
CA LEU A 208 7.38 5.76 -7.04
C LEU A 208 7.95 5.16 -8.32
N TRP A 209 8.96 4.29 -8.22
CA TRP A 209 9.68 3.72 -9.37
C TRP A 209 8.77 2.92 -10.30
N TYR A 210 7.85 2.12 -9.75
CA TYR A 210 6.91 1.33 -10.54
C TYR A 210 5.69 2.11 -11.03
N ALA A 211 5.53 3.38 -10.67
CA ALA A 211 4.49 4.26 -11.21
C ALA A 211 4.86 4.90 -12.56
N GLN A 212 6.13 4.77 -12.99
CA GLN A 212 6.68 5.19 -14.29
C GLN A 212 6.35 4.18 -15.40
#